data_AF-A0A645EY49-F1
#
_entry.id   AF-A0A645EY49-F1
#
_cell.length_a   1.000
_cell.length_b   1.000
_cell.length_c   1.000
_cell.angle_alpha   90.00
_cell.angle_beta   90.00
_cell.angle_gamma   90.00
#
_symmetry.space_group_name_H-M   'P 1'
#
loop_
_entity.id
_entity.type
_entity.pdbx_description
1 polymer ?
#
loop_
_entity_poly.entity_id
_entity_poly.type
_entity_poly.pdbx_seq_one_letter_code
_entity_poly.pdbx_strand_id
1 'polypeptide(L)'
;MGSGNAPFFAFAALTPAVAMKMGIAPVLMLLPMHFAASIARNCSPITAVIVVASGMGGVSPFDLIKRTAIPMAGAMLVNIGMTFFYYYRG
;
A
#
# COMPACT_ATOMS: atom_id res chain seq x y z
N MET A 1 -15.27 2.23 7.27
CA MET A 1 -14.60 1.21 6.42
C MET A 1 -13.20 1.71 6.08
N GLY A 2 -12.16 0.86 6.16
CA GLY A 2 -10.79 1.27 5.86
C GLY A 2 -10.64 1.77 4.41
N SER A 3 -10.50 3.09 4.23
CA SER A 3 -10.29 3.71 2.93
C SER A 3 -8.84 3.56 2.52
N GLY A 4 -8.58 2.90 1.39
CA GLY A 4 -7.22 2.76 0.83
C GLY A 4 -6.60 4.09 0.42
N ASN A 5 -7.41 5.12 0.16
CA ASN A 5 -6.94 6.43 -0.23
C ASN A 5 -6.72 7.39 0.96
N ALA A 6 -7.26 7.07 2.14
CA ALA A 6 -7.08 7.92 3.32
C ALA A 6 -5.61 8.10 3.75
N PRO A 7 -4.79 7.04 3.89
CA PRO A 7 -3.37 7.21 4.21
C PRO A 7 -2.63 7.91 3.07
N PHE A 8 -2.99 7.67 1.81
CA PHE A 8 -2.41 8.41 0.68
C PHE A 8 -2.70 9.91 0.79
N PHE A 9 -3.97 10.32 0.96
CA PHE A 9 -4.33 11.74 1.04
C PHE A 9 -3.78 12.44 2.29
N ALA A 10 -3.64 11.72 3.41
CA ALA A 10 -3.04 12.26 4.62
C ALA A 10 -1.58 12.73 4.41
N PHE A 11 -0.84 12.09 3.50
CA PHE A 11 0.57 12.40 3.25
C PHE A 11 0.85 12.95 1.83
N ALA A 12 -0.11 12.88 0.91
CA ALA A 12 0.03 13.34 -0.48
C ALA A 12 0.30 14.84 -0.55
N ALA A 13 -0.29 15.66 0.32
CA ALA A 13 -0.03 17.10 0.35
C ALA A 13 1.40 17.45 0.81
N LEU A 14 2.02 16.58 1.62
CA LEU A 14 3.40 16.75 2.10
C LEU A 14 4.44 16.29 1.07
N THR A 15 4.04 15.37 0.18
CA THR A 15 4.95 14.68 -0.74
C THR A 15 5.64 15.62 -1.74
N PRO A 16 4.96 16.60 -2.39
CA PRO A 16 5.61 17.54 -3.30
C PRO A 16 6.67 18.40 -2.61
N ALA A 17 6.43 18.83 -1.37
CA ALA A 17 7.39 19.64 -0.61
C ALA A 17 8.65 18.83 -0.28
N VAL A 18 8.50 17.55 0.09
CA VAL A 18 9.62 16.63 0.34
C VAL A 18 10.37 16.31 -0.96
N ALA A 19 9.65 16.03 -2.04
CA ALA A 19 10.23 15.72 -3.35
C ALA A 19 11.07 16.89 -3.89
N MET A 20 10.60 18.14 -3.76
CA MET A 20 11.36 19.33 -4.15
C MET A 20 12.66 19.49 -3.36
N LYS A 21 12.65 19.18 -2.05
CA LYS A 21 13.86 19.25 -1.22
C LYS A 21 14.88 18.17 -1.57
N MET A 22 14.41 17.06 -2.14
CA MET A 22 15.27 15.94 -2.54
C MET A 22 15.65 15.96 -4.02
N GLY A 23 15.21 16.96 -4.80
CA GLY A 23 15.52 17.08 -6.23
C GLY A 23 14.79 16.08 -7.11
N ILE A 24 13.66 15.55 -6.63
CA ILE A 24 12.95 14.40 -7.20
C ILE A 24 11.66 14.84 -7.88
N ALA A 25 11.32 14.25 -9.03
CA ALA A 25 9.99 14.39 -9.59
C ALA A 25 8.92 13.85 -8.61
N PRO A 26 7.94 14.65 -8.16
CA PRO A 26 6.96 14.25 -7.13
C PRO A 26 6.21 12.95 -7.46
N VAL A 27 5.98 12.67 -8.74
CA VAL A 27 5.31 11.46 -9.22
C VAL A 27 6.03 10.18 -8.80
N LEU A 28 7.36 10.19 -8.72
CA LEU A 28 8.18 9.04 -8.34
C LEU A 28 8.06 8.70 -6.85
N MET A 29 7.67 9.67 -6.01
CA MET A 29 7.35 9.42 -4.60
C MET A 29 5.87 9.07 -4.38
N LEU A 30 4.96 9.65 -5.17
CA LEU A 30 3.51 9.43 -5.04
C LEU A 30 3.08 8.03 -5.47
N LEU A 31 3.62 7.51 -6.57
CA LEU A 31 3.33 6.16 -7.09
C LEU A 31 3.53 5.05 -6.05
N PRO A 32 4.72 4.89 -5.44
CA PRO A 32 4.94 3.83 -4.47
C PRO A 32 4.14 4.03 -3.18
N MET A 33 3.83 5.27 -2.81
CA MET A 33 2.91 5.58 -1.71
C MET A 33 1.50 5.07 -1.98
N HIS A 34 0.99 5.24 -3.21
CA HIS A 34 -0.33 4.76 -3.60
C HIS A 34 -0.41 3.22 -3.56
N PHE A 35 0.63 2.54 -4.04
CA PHE A 35 0.71 1.08 -3.95
C PHE A 35 0.84 0.58 -2.51
N ALA A 36 1.68 1.22 -1.69
CA ALA A 36 1.83 0.87 -0.27
C ALA A 36 0.50 1.03 0.50
N ALA A 37 -0.22 2.14 0.26
CA ALA A 37 -1.53 2.39 0.86
C ALA A 37 -2.56 1.31 0.49
N SER A 38 -2.54 0.86 -0.77
CA SER A 38 -3.42 -0.21 -1.26
C SER A 38 -3.07 -1.58 -0.69
N ILE A 39 -1.78 -1.91 -0.53
CA ILE A 39 -1.32 -3.15 0.09
C ILE A 39 -1.70 -3.19 1.57
N ALA A 40 -1.44 -2.10 2.31
CA ALA A 40 -1.75 -2.02 3.74
C ALA A 40 -3.24 -2.18 4.06
N ARG A 41 -4.12 -1.72 3.15
CA ARG A 41 -5.58 -1.89 3.25
C ARG A 41 -5.99 -3.36 3.32
N ASN A 42 -5.31 -4.24 2.57
CA ASN A 42 -5.63 -5.67 2.50
C ASN A 42 -5.16 -6.44 3.74
N CYS A 43 -4.30 -5.86 4.57
CA CYS A 43 -3.85 -6.45 5.82
C CYS A 43 -4.81 -6.19 7.00
N SER A 44 -5.90 -5.45 6.80
CA SER A 44 -6.82 -5.04 7.88
C SER A 44 -8.11 -5.87 7.90
N PRO A 45 -8.49 -6.48 9.06
CA PRO A 45 -9.66 -7.35 9.18
C PRO A 45 -10.99 -6.61 9.06
N ILE A 46 -10.97 -5.29 9.18
CA ILE A 46 -12.13 -4.41 9.11
C ILE A 46 -12.33 -3.80 7.70
N THR A 47 -11.45 -4.12 6.74
CA THR A 47 -11.60 -3.69 5.35
C THR A 47 -12.77 -4.43 4.71
N ALA A 48 -13.70 -3.69 4.09
CA ALA A 48 -14.91 -4.25 3.47
C ALA A 48 -14.61 -5.40 2.48
N VAL A 49 -13.55 -5.28 1.69
CA VAL A 49 -13.12 -6.32 0.73
C VAL A 49 -12.72 -7.61 1.46
N ILE A 50 -12.04 -7.52 2.61
CA ILE A 50 -11.68 -8.70 3.41
C ILE A 50 -12.92 -9.32 4.03
N VAL A 51 -13.83 -8.51 4.58
CA VAL A 51 -15.09 -9.00 5.18
C VAL A 51 -15.97 -9.73 4.16
N VAL A 52 -16.09 -9.18 2.95
CA VAL A 52 -16.85 -9.82 1.86
C VAL A 52 -16.16 -11.11 1.40
N ALA A 53 -14.84 -11.07 1.16
CA ALA A 53 -14.08 -12.24 0.73
C ALA A 53 -14.08 -13.37 1.78
N SER A 54 -14.00 -13.02 3.07
CA SER A 54 -14.08 -14.00 4.15
C SER A 54 -15.47 -14.60 4.28
N GLY A 55 -16.53 -13.80 4.06
CA GLY A 55 -17.91 -14.26 4.01
C GLY A 55 -18.17 -15.23 2.86
N MET A 56 -17.62 -14.96 1.67
CA MET A 56 -17.68 -15.86 0.52
C MET A 56 -16.88 -17.15 0.74
N GLY A 57 -15.75 -17.06 1.44
CA GLY A 57 -14.88 -18.20 1.74
C GLY A 57 -15.29 -19.01 2.98
N GLY A 58 -16.32 -18.59 3.73
CA GLY A 58 -16.74 -19.25 4.97
C GLY A 58 -15.66 -19.27 6.06
N VAL A 59 -14.68 -18.36 6.00
CA VAL A 59 -13.55 -18.28 6.95
C VAL A 59 -13.62 -17.00 7.77
N SER A 60 -12.96 -16.98 8.92
CA SER A 60 -12.81 -15.75 9.70
C SER A 60 -11.95 -14.73 8.94
N PRO A 61 -12.28 -13.41 8.98
CA PRO A 61 -11.45 -12.34 8.42
C PRO A 61 -9.99 -12.39 8.91
N PHE A 62 -9.79 -12.77 10.18
CA PHE A 62 -8.45 -12.91 10.77
C PHE A 62 -7.65 -14.04 10.13
N ASP A 63 -8.30 -15.16 9.80
CA ASP A 63 -7.62 -16.30 9.18
C ASP A 63 -7.34 -16.05 7.70
N LEU A 64 -8.22 -15.31 7.02
CA LEU A 64 -7.96 -14.86 5.66
C LEU A 64 -6.72 -13.96 5.59
N ILE A 65 -6.57 -13.02 6.53
CA ILE A 65 -5.40 -12.11 6.56
C ILE A 65 -4.11 -12.85 6.88
N LYS A 66 -4.13 -13.80 7.82
CA LYS A 66 -2.93 -14.61 8.11
C LYS A 66 -2.46 -15.37 6.87
N ARG A 67 -3.39 -15.87 6.04
CA ARG A 67 -3.06 -16.56 4.78
C ARG A 67 -2.51 -15.60 3.72
N THR A 68 -2.98 -14.36 3.69
CA THR A 68 -2.51 -13.35 2.72
C THR A 68 -1.31 -12.55 3.22
N ALA A 69 -0.87 -12.71 4.46
CA ALA A 69 0.25 -11.96 5.03
C ALA A 69 1.56 -12.15 4.25
N ILE A 70 1.88 -13.39 3.85
CA ILE A 70 3.09 -13.70 3.07
C ILE A 70 3.07 -13.01 1.69
N PRO A 71 2.03 -13.16 0.85
CA PRO A 71 2.00 -12.46 -0.44
C PRO A 71 1.94 -10.94 -0.29
N MET A 72 1.31 -10.40 0.76
CA MET A 72 1.30 -8.95 1.01
C MET A 72 2.68 -8.43 1.43
N ALA A 73 3.43 -9.17 2.25
CA ALA A 73 4.82 -8.83 2.57
C ALA A 73 5.70 -8.86 1.31
N GLY A 74 5.53 -9.86 0.44
CA GLY A 74 6.19 -9.92 -0.86
C GLY A 74 5.88 -8.72 -1.74
N ALA A 75 4.60 -8.34 -1.85
CA ALA A 75 4.18 -7.16 -2.60
C ALA A 75 4.80 -5.86 -2.05
N MET A 76 4.90 -5.73 -0.73
CA MET A 76 5.54 -4.58 -0.07
C MET A 76 7.04 -4.51 -0.41
N LEU A 77 7.75 -5.64 -0.35
CA LEU A 77 9.17 -5.73 -0.69
C LEU A 77 9.41 -5.42 -2.17
N VAL A 78 8.58 -5.93 -3.06
CA VAL A 78 8.67 -5.64 -4.50
C VAL A 78 8.39 -4.15 -4.76
N ASN A 79 7.39 -3.56 -4.11
CA ASN A 79 7.09 -2.13 -4.24
C ASN A 79 8.30 -1.27 -3.82
N ILE A 80 8.91 -1.58 -2.67
CA ILE A 80 10.10 -0.87 -2.19
C ILE A 80 11.30 -1.10 -3.14
N GLY A 81 11.56 -2.35 -3.51
CA GLY A 81 12.69 -2.71 -4.40
C GLY A 81 12.57 -2.06 -5.78
N MET A 82 11.37 -2.07 -6.37
CA MET A 82 11.10 -1.38 -7.64
C MET A 82 11.23 0.13 -7.50
N THR A 83 10.79 0.70 -6.38
CA THR A 83 10.98 2.14 -6.10
C THR A 83 12.45 2.47 -6.16
N PHE A 84 13.31 1.75 -5.43
CA PHE A 84 14.76 1.96 -5.45
C PHE A 84 15.39 1.71 -6.83
N PHE A 85 14.97 0.65 -7.53
CA PHE A 85 15.49 0.35 -8.86
C PHE A 85 15.18 1.46 -9.88
N TYR A 86 13.95 1.97 -9.90
CA TYR A 86 13.58 3.12 -10.73
C TYR A 86 14.27 4.41 -10.27
N TYR A 87 14.57 4.53 -8.97
CA TYR A 87 15.24 5.69 -8.39
C TYR A 87 16.72 5.81 -8.76
N TYR A 88 17.46 4.70 -8.79
CA TYR A 88 18.90 4.68 -9.03
C TYR A 88 19.31 4.48 -10.49
N ARG A 89 18.34 4.27 -11.38
CA ARG A 89 18.57 4.05 -12.82
C ARG A 89 18.07 5.20 -13.71
N GLY A 90 17.42 6.20 -13.10
CA GLY A 90 16.99 7.46 -13.73
C GLY A 90 18.01 8.57 -13.54
#